data_AF-A0A9Q1N1P9-F1
#
_entry.id   AF-A0A9Q1N1P9-F1
#
_cell.length_a   1.000
_cell.length_b   1.000
_cell.length_c   1.000
_cell.angle_alpha   90.00
_cell.angle_beta   90.00
_cell.angle_gamma   90.00
#
_symmetry.space_group_name_H-M   'P 1'
#
loop_
_entity.id
_entity.type
_entity.pdbx_description
1 polymer ?
#
loop_
_entity_poly.entity_id
_entity_poly.type
_entity_poly.pdbx_seq_one_letter_code
_entity_poly.pdbx_strand_id
1 'polypeptide(L)'
;MDAQQQQRQQGPPPQRPRPGAGGDGGGGGNFTPILTVLVAFIAIFALVVVPSMSTLNNSSSILHQVPEGHVGVYWRGGALLNTITDPGFHMKLPFITQFEPIQVTLQTDLVRDIPCGTKGGVMINFDKIEVVNRLRKDHVYDTLLNYGVNYDNTWIYDKIHHEINQFCSSHSLQQVYIDMFDQIDEKMKDALQADCTRYAPGIEILSVRITKPSIPESIRRSFENMEQERTKVLIAVERQRVAEKEAETQKKIAISEAERNAHVSKIQMEQKLMEKDSLRQQEEIANSMYLAREKSLADASYYRTMREAEANKLKLTPEFLELRFIEAITNNMKMFFGNKVPNMILDQRLLGNFLQEGCSRTSAVFDPKQDLCDTGSGSNVCRGLYSCKGVTGIGLEPNGPISTCCVYDPPVPIGSGYGLNLPRLQCSSYSSIYGFGGDEGDPMKWQFGISLRYNNSYYADDACKNCEDSGGLCGFAGADESFACICRNGVNTTINCFVRGYAWSGTWRHKIQTEMSIGGILFLWMMLFI
;
A
#
# COMPACT_ATOMS: atom_id res chain seq x y z
N MET A 1 12.51 25.83 73.47
CA MET A 1 12.89 25.56 72.07
C MET A 1 14.41 25.38 72.06
N ASP A 2 14.98 24.24 72.49
CA ASP A 2 14.89 22.89 71.88
C ASP A 2 15.32 22.95 70.39
N ALA A 3 16.26 22.15 69.85
CA ALA A 3 17.01 20.96 70.30
C ALA A 3 18.27 20.81 69.36
N GLN A 4 19.25 19.89 69.40
CA GLN A 4 19.76 18.74 70.20
C GLN A 4 21.16 18.36 69.60
N GLN A 5 22.12 17.60 70.17
CA GLN A 5 22.35 17.07 71.53
C GLN A 5 23.86 16.70 71.77
N GLN A 6 24.42 17.11 72.92
CA GLN A 6 25.49 16.51 73.76
C GLN A 6 26.70 15.71 73.19
N GLN A 7 27.90 16.14 73.59
CA GLN A 7 29.03 15.26 73.94
C GLN A 7 29.06 14.98 75.47
N ARG A 8 29.46 13.77 75.89
CA ARG A 8 29.78 13.29 77.28
C ARG A 8 30.46 11.90 77.11
N GLN A 9 31.31 11.34 77.98
CA GLN A 9 31.86 11.62 79.35
C GLN A 9 33.23 10.85 79.43
N GLN A 10 34.11 10.81 80.45
CA GLN A 10 34.22 11.30 81.85
C GLN A 10 35.74 11.32 82.26
N GLY A 11 36.07 11.58 83.53
CA GLY A 11 37.34 11.25 84.23
C GLY A 11 37.04 10.82 85.68
N PRO A 12 37.87 11.14 86.72
CA PRO A 12 39.16 11.85 86.69
C PRO A 12 40.25 11.22 87.66
N PRO A 13 40.95 11.90 88.62
CA PRO A 13 42.42 11.90 88.69
C PRO A 13 43.02 11.39 90.04
N PRO A 14 44.36 11.26 90.22
CA PRO A 14 45.23 12.39 90.67
C PRO A 14 46.70 12.24 90.14
N GLN A 15 47.81 12.87 90.60
CA GLN A 15 48.06 13.91 91.62
C GLN A 15 49.17 14.93 91.18
N ARG A 16 50.30 15.05 91.92
CA ARG A 16 51.43 16.02 91.81
C ARG A 16 52.69 15.45 92.53
N PRO A 17 53.92 16.04 92.51
CA PRO A 17 54.38 17.31 91.91
C PRO A 17 55.67 17.20 91.02
N ARG A 18 56.28 18.36 90.67
CA ARG A 18 57.59 18.54 89.97
C ARG A 18 58.77 18.42 90.97
N PRO A 19 60.03 18.12 90.55
CA PRO A 19 60.97 19.06 89.89
C PRO A 19 61.47 18.53 88.52
N GLY A 20 62.49 19.07 87.82
CA GLY A 20 63.30 20.29 88.04
C GLY A 20 64.83 20.07 87.92
N ALA A 21 65.38 20.37 86.73
CA ALA A 21 66.78 20.69 86.38
C ALA A 21 68.00 20.03 87.07
N GLY A 22 68.88 19.45 86.23
CA GLY A 22 70.35 19.53 86.38
C GLY A 22 71.05 18.30 86.99
N GLY A 23 72.35 18.12 86.67
CA GLY A 23 73.22 17.13 87.31
C GLY A 23 73.92 16.16 86.35
N ASP A 24 75.07 16.62 85.87
CA ASP A 24 76.29 15.93 85.40
C ASP A 24 76.53 14.44 85.80
N GLY A 25 77.40 13.75 85.06
CA GLY A 25 77.87 12.39 85.37
C GLY A 25 78.23 11.55 84.14
N GLY A 26 79.51 11.54 83.73
CA GLY A 26 79.99 10.69 82.63
C GLY A 26 80.19 9.22 83.02
N GLY A 27 80.05 8.31 82.06
CA GLY A 27 80.31 6.87 82.24
C GLY A 27 80.58 6.15 80.92
N GLY A 28 81.84 5.84 80.63
CA GLY A 28 82.23 5.08 79.45
C GLY A 28 81.84 3.60 79.58
N GLY A 29 81.15 3.05 78.57
CA GLY A 29 80.52 1.73 78.66
C GLY A 29 80.46 0.96 77.33
N ASN A 30 81.62 0.74 76.70
CA ASN A 30 81.91 -0.25 75.65
C ASN A 30 80.71 -0.91 74.93
N PHE A 31 80.00 -0.17 74.08
CA PHE A 31 79.17 -0.81 73.06
C PHE A 31 80.08 -1.54 72.06
N THR A 32 79.71 -2.77 71.73
CA THR A 32 80.58 -3.69 71.00
C THR A 32 80.87 -3.21 69.58
N PRO A 33 82.06 -3.49 69.01
CA PRO A 33 82.33 -3.24 67.59
C PRO A 33 81.37 -4.04 66.69
N ILE A 34 80.80 -5.13 67.20
CA ILE A 34 79.73 -5.90 66.55
C ILE A 34 78.51 -5.02 66.28
N LEU A 35 78.09 -4.14 67.20
CA LEU A 35 76.92 -3.29 66.99
C LEU A 35 77.17 -2.19 65.96
N THR A 36 78.33 -1.52 65.99
CA THR A 36 78.68 -0.50 65.00
C THR A 36 78.91 -1.10 63.62
N VAL A 37 79.50 -2.30 63.53
CA VAL A 37 79.62 -3.06 62.29
C VAL A 37 78.24 -3.56 61.80
N LEU A 38 77.34 -4.02 62.66
CA LEU A 38 75.97 -4.38 62.27
C LEU A 38 75.18 -3.17 61.77
N VAL A 39 75.27 -2.02 62.43
CA VAL A 39 74.60 -0.79 61.97
C VAL A 39 75.21 -0.31 60.64
N ALA A 40 76.53 -0.42 60.45
CA ALA A 40 77.16 -0.13 59.16
C ALA A 40 76.71 -1.11 58.06
N PHE A 41 76.69 -2.42 58.32
CA PHE A 41 76.18 -3.41 57.36
C PHE A 41 74.69 -3.24 57.07
N ILE A 42 73.86 -2.90 58.07
CA ILE A 42 72.43 -2.61 57.87
C ILE A 42 72.23 -1.31 57.08
N ALA A 43 73.04 -0.28 57.31
CA ALA A 43 72.99 0.96 56.53
C ALA A 43 73.44 0.76 55.07
N ILE A 44 74.51 -0.01 54.85
CA ILE A 44 74.97 -0.41 53.51
C ILE A 44 73.93 -1.30 52.83
N PHE A 45 73.36 -2.27 53.54
CA PHE A 45 72.30 -3.14 53.02
C PHE A 45 71.03 -2.35 52.69
N ALA A 46 70.63 -1.39 53.52
CA ALA A 46 69.50 -0.49 53.22
C ALA A 46 69.78 0.38 51.98
N LEU A 47 70.99 0.92 51.83
CA LEU A 47 71.41 1.66 50.63
C LEU A 47 71.46 0.80 49.34
N VAL A 48 71.64 -0.52 49.47
CA VAL A 48 71.68 -1.46 48.34
C VAL A 48 70.31 -2.07 48.04
N VAL A 49 69.43 -2.22 49.04
CA VAL A 49 68.16 -2.98 48.95
C VAL A 49 66.91 -2.07 48.92
N VAL A 50 67.00 -0.78 49.29
CA VAL A 50 65.86 0.14 49.27
C VAL A 50 65.99 1.24 48.21
N PRO A 51 65.63 0.95 46.95
CA PRO A 51 65.19 1.96 45.98
C PRO A 51 63.66 1.86 45.80
N SER A 52 62.89 2.27 46.80
CA SER A 52 61.44 2.43 46.69
C SER A 52 60.97 3.76 47.28
N MET A 53 59.99 4.39 46.62
CA MET A 53 59.34 5.64 47.04
C MET A 53 60.13 6.97 46.90
N SER A 54 60.78 7.23 45.76
CA SER A 54 60.76 8.58 45.14
C SER A 54 61.32 8.57 43.70
N THR A 55 60.88 9.55 42.90
CA THR A 55 61.16 9.66 41.45
C THR A 55 62.52 10.31 41.17
N LEU A 56 63.62 9.61 41.47
CA LEU A 56 64.98 10.03 41.13
C LEU A 56 65.75 8.85 40.51
N ASN A 57 65.93 8.92 39.19
CA ASN A 57 66.79 8.13 38.30
C ASN A 57 67.16 6.69 38.72
N ASN A 58 66.67 5.71 37.95
CA ASN A 58 66.98 4.27 38.04
C ASN A 58 68.45 3.90 37.72
N SER A 59 69.43 4.80 37.90
CA SER A 59 70.84 4.66 37.52
C SER A 59 71.73 3.97 38.58
N SER A 60 71.18 3.67 39.76
CA SER A 60 71.89 3.05 40.89
C SER A 60 71.69 1.53 41.00
N SER A 61 70.63 0.97 40.42
CA SER A 61 70.36 -0.47 40.48
C SER A 61 71.27 -1.26 39.51
N ILE A 62 71.95 -2.29 40.04
CA ILE A 62 72.80 -3.20 39.25
C ILE A 62 71.91 -4.19 38.49
N LEU A 63 70.96 -4.82 39.20
CA LEU A 63 69.95 -5.69 38.62
C LEU A 63 68.77 -4.86 38.13
N HIS A 64 68.24 -5.19 36.96
CA HIS A 64 67.00 -4.64 36.42
C HIS A 64 66.27 -5.71 35.58
N GLN A 65 65.03 -5.43 35.20
CA GLN A 65 64.20 -6.33 34.40
C GLN A 65 63.77 -5.65 33.10
N VAL A 66 63.96 -6.32 31.98
CA VAL A 66 63.32 -6.00 30.70
C VAL A 66 61.94 -6.67 30.72
N PRO A 67 60.83 -5.91 30.63
CA PRO A 67 59.50 -6.50 30.57
C PRO A 67 59.26 -7.23 29.25
N GLU A 68 58.28 -8.13 29.24
CA GLU A 68 57.89 -8.83 28.02
C GLU A 68 57.45 -7.85 26.91
N GLY A 69 57.69 -8.25 25.66
CA GLY A 69 57.41 -7.41 24.49
C GLY A 69 58.33 -6.20 24.28
N HIS A 70 59.35 -6.03 25.13
CA HIS A 70 60.37 -5.00 25.02
C HIS A 70 61.76 -5.62 24.80
N VAL A 71 62.71 -4.82 24.31
CA VAL A 71 64.13 -5.14 24.34
C VAL A 71 64.89 -4.14 25.20
N GLY A 72 65.90 -4.62 25.91
CA GLY A 72 66.80 -3.78 26.69
C GLY A 72 67.86 -3.14 25.79
N VAL A 73 67.95 -1.82 25.83
CA VAL A 73 68.97 -1.05 25.11
C VAL A 73 69.82 -0.26 26.12
N TYR A 74 71.12 -0.16 25.85
CA TYR A 74 72.09 0.36 26.80
C TYR A 74 72.98 1.42 26.17
N TRP A 75 73.31 2.46 26.95
CA TRP A 75 74.30 3.47 26.60
C TRP A 75 75.43 3.43 27.63
N ARG A 76 76.68 3.31 27.18
CA ARG A 76 77.88 3.29 28.03
C ARG A 76 78.67 4.58 27.82
N GLY A 77 78.69 5.45 28.83
CA GLY A 77 79.33 6.77 28.72
C GLY A 77 78.76 7.64 27.59
N GLY A 78 77.49 7.47 27.25
CA GLY A 78 76.81 8.16 26.14
C GLY A 78 76.82 7.42 24.80
N ALA A 79 77.68 6.42 24.60
CA ALA A 79 77.69 5.63 23.37
C ALA A 79 76.68 4.47 23.42
N LEU A 80 75.84 4.35 22.39
CA LEU A 80 74.87 3.25 22.22
C LEU A 80 75.61 1.90 22.03
N LEU A 81 75.24 0.89 22.81
CA LEU A 81 75.79 -0.46 22.70
C LEU A 81 75.09 -1.25 21.57
N ASN A 82 75.87 -2.04 20.81
CA ASN A 82 75.37 -2.84 19.69
C ASN A 82 74.62 -4.12 20.09
N THR A 83 74.69 -4.53 21.35
CA THR A 83 73.97 -5.69 21.89
C THR A 83 72.66 -5.25 22.55
N ILE A 84 71.53 -5.53 21.90
CA ILE A 84 70.21 -5.52 22.54
C ILE A 84 70.02 -6.77 23.41
N THR A 85 69.27 -6.69 24.51
CA THR A 85 68.93 -7.84 25.36
C THR A 85 67.45 -8.20 25.30
N ASP A 86 67.15 -9.49 25.32
CA ASP A 86 65.80 -10.05 25.42
C ASP A 86 65.08 -9.71 26.73
N PRO A 87 63.75 -9.93 26.84
CA PRO A 87 63.02 -9.92 28.10
C PRO A 87 63.67 -10.75 29.21
N GLY A 88 63.46 -10.35 30.46
CA GLY A 88 64.01 -11.02 31.64
C GLY A 88 64.94 -10.15 32.49
N PHE A 89 65.70 -10.79 33.38
CA PHE A 89 66.58 -10.11 34.34
C PHE A 89 67.99 -9.90 33.78
N HIS A 90 68.47 -8.66 33.79
CA HIS A 90 69.77 -8.26 33.25
C HIS A 90 70.57 -7.41 34.24
N MET A 91 71.89 -7.43 34.08
CA MET A 91 72.84 -6.72 34.94
C MET A 91 73.46 -5.54 34.19
N LYS A 92 73.30 -4.33 34.75
CA LYS A 92 73.90 -3.09 34.23
C LYS A 92 74.92 -2.55 35.23
N LEU A 93 75.91 -1.79 34.74
CA LEU A 93 76.90 -1.11 35.57
C LEU A 93 76.30 0.21 36.08
N PRO A 94 76.15 0.41 37.41
CA PRO A 94 75.60 1.64 37.95
C PRO A 94 76.52 2.82 37.61
N PHE A 95 75.93 4.02 37.46
CA PHE A 95 76.57 5.26 37.02
C PHE A 95 77.16 5.27 35.58
N ILE A 96 77.70 4.15 35.09
CA ILE A 96 78.42 4.06 33.81
C ILE A 96 77.50 3.68 32.64
N THR A 97 76.51 2.82 32.88
CA THR A 97 75.55 2.41 31.85
C THR A 97 74.13 2.86 32.18
N GLN A 98 73.53 3.59 31.22
CA GLN A 98 72.11 3.87 31.17
C GLN A 98 71.39 2.71 30.47
N PHE A 99 70.10 2.56 30.76
CA PHE A 99 69.23 1.48 30.26
C PHE A 99 67.87 2.09 29.93
N GLU A 100 67.34 1.77 28.75
CA GLU A 100 65.97 2.09 28.35
C GLU A 100 65.27 0.83 27.78
N PRO A 101 64.03 0.51 28.21
CA PRO A 101 63.25 -0.58 27.65
C PRO A 101 62.50 -0.10 26.39
N ILE A 102 62.87 -0.60 25.22
CA ILE A 102 62.25 -0.20 23.95
C ILE A 102 61.18 -1.22 23.55
N GLN A 103 59.95 -0.77 23.34
CA GLN A 103 58.82 -1.62 22.94
C GLN A 103 58.99 -2.11 21.49
N VAL A 104 58.79 -3.42 21.27
CA VAL A 104 58.86 -4.08 19.94
C VAL A 104 57.61 -4.88 19.60
N THR A 105 56.60 -4.85 20.47
CA THR A 105 55.22 -5.29 20.19
C THR A 105 54.48 -4.28 19.32
N LEU A 106 53.24 -4.62 18.96
CA LEU A 106 52.29 -3.64 18.42
C LEU A 106 52.08 -2.52 19.45
N GLN A 107 52.27 -1.29 19.01
CA GLN A 107 51.99 -0.05 19.74
C GLN A 107 50.85 0.70 19.03
N THR A 108 50.23 1.66 19.70
CA THR A 108 49.22 2.54 19.11
C THR A 108 49.51 3.98 19.53
N ASP A 109 50.12 4.73 18.62
CA ASP A 109 50.44 6.13 18.84
C ASP A 109 49.21 7.00 18.58
N LEU A 110 49.01 8.00 19.45
CA LEU A 110 47.81 8.82 19.49
C LEU A 110 48.15 10.30 19.29
N VAL A 111 48.08 10.75 18.04
CA VAL A 111 48.17 12.18 17.71
C VAL A 111 46.81 12.82 18.00
N ARG A 112 46.81 14.05 18.55
CA ARG A 112 45.60 14.80 18.90
C ARG A 112 45.69 16.22 18.39
N ASP A 113 44.52 16.84 18.26
CA ASP A 113 44.33 18.27 18.02
C ASP A 113 45.23 18.84 16.91
N ILE A 114 45.04 18.31 15.71
CA ILE A 114 45.78 18.74 14.51
C ILE A 114 45.01 19.86 13.80
N PRO A 115 45.43 21.13 13.92
CA PRO A 115 44.84 22.22 13.16
C PRO A 115 45.26 22.11 11.68
N CYS A 116 44.28 22.22 10.79
CA CYS A 116 44.45 22.04 9.36
C CYS A 116 43.75 23.13 8.56
N GLY A 117 44.47 23.76 7.62
CA GLY A 117 43.89 24.76 6.71
C GLY A 117 43.31 24.10 5.45
N THR A 118 42.00 24.16 5.26
CA THR A 118 41.37 23.70 4.00
C THR A 118 41.62 24.70 2.86
N LYS A 119 41.56 24.24 1.60
CA LYS A 119 41.65 25.08 0.40
C LYS A 119 40.64 26.24 0.36
N GLY A 120 39.55 26.15 1.11
CA GLY A 120 38.55 27.22 1.27
C GLY A 120 38.89 28.27 2.33
N GLY A 121 40.07 28.21 2.95
CA GLY A 121 40.48 29.12 4.04
C GLY A 121 39.84 28.80 5.40
N VAL A 122 39.05 27.72 5.51
CA VAL A 122 38.47 27.28 6.78
C VAL A 122 39.46 26.41 7.52
N MET A 123 39.81 26.81 8.75
CA MET A 123 40.55 25.98 9.69
C MET A 123 39.63 24.92 10.29
N ILE A 124 40.09 23.67 10.33
CA ILE A 124 39.46 22.53 11.00
C ILE A 124 40.46 21.88 11.96
N ASN A 125 39.97 21.07 12.90
CA ASN A 125 40.80 20.31 13.84
C ASN A 125 40.56 18.81 13.69
N PHE A 126 41.60 17.97 13.60
CA PHE A 126 41.44 16.53 13.78
C PHE A 126 41.66 16.17 15.25
N ASP A 127 40.58 15.84 15.95
CA ASP A 127 40.57 15.66 17.41
C ASP A 127 41.48 14.50 17.86
N LYS A 128 41.48 13.37 17.15
CA LYS A 128 42.45 12.28 17.34
C LYS A 128 42.76 11.48 16.08
N ILE A 129 43.96 10.91 16.03
CA ILE A 129 44.42 9.95 15.03
C ILE A 129 45.18 8.84 15.75
N GLU A 130 44.80 7.60 15.46
CA GLU A 130 45.36 6.39 16.04
C GLU A 130 46.19 5.66 14.98
N VAL A 131 47.51 5.52 15.21
CA VAL A 131 48.42 4.80 14.31
C VAL A 131 48.94 3.56 15.00
N VAL A 132 48.61 2.39 14.44
CA VAL A 132 49.08 1.09 14.92
C VAL A 132 50.39 0.77 14.22
N ASN A 133 51.48 0.77 14.99
CA ASN A 133 52.85 0.61 14.51
C ASN A 133 53.59 -0.52 15.24
N ARG A 134 54.77 -0.87 14.72
CA ARG A 134 55.71 -1.80 15.35
C ARG A 134 57.14 -1.47 14.96
N LEU A 135 58.06 -1.49 15.92
CA LEU A 135 59.51 -1.50 15.65
C LEU A 135 60.02 -2.94 15.55
N ARG A 136 60.58 -3.32 14.41
CA ARG A 136 61.22 -4.64 14.21
C ARG A 136 62.48 -4.75 15.08
N LYS A 137 62.49 -5.77 15.94
CA LYS A 137 63.58 -6.12 16.86
C LYS A 137 64.98 -6.01 16.24
N ASP A 138 65.16 -6.56 15.04
CA ASP A 138 66.46 -6.66 14.38
C ASP A 138 67.03 -5.29 13.94
N HIS A 139 66.16 -4.28 13.79
CA HIS A 139 66.52 -2.91 13.39
C HIS A 139 66.43 -1.90 14.55
N VAL A 140 66.22 -2.35 15.79
CA VAL A 140 66.15 -1.45 16.96
C VAL A 140 67.45 -0.64 17.10
N TYR A 141 68.61 -1.29 16.97
CA TYR A 141 69.91 -0.60 17.04
C TYR A 141 70.06 0.47 15.95
N ASP A 142 69.80 0.13 14.69
CA ASP A 142 69.92 1.05 13.56
C ASP A 142 68.98 2.25 13.69
N THR A 143 67.74 2.02 14.14
CA THR A 143 66.72 3.06 14.30
C THR A 143 67.14 4.05 15.40
N LEU A 144 67.57 3.53 16.56
CA LEU A 144 68.02 4.35 17.68
C LEU A 144 69.35 5.07 17.41
N LEU A 145 70.24 4.49 16.59
CA LEU A 145 71.50 5.10 16.20
C LEU A 145 71.29 6.32 15.28
N ASN A 146 70.34 6.24 14.36
CA ASN A 146 70.06 7.31 13.38
C ASN A 146 69.05 8.36 13.89
N TYR A 147 68.07 7.96 14.71
CA TYR A 147 66.92 8.80 15.09
C TYR A 147 66.74 8.97 16.61
N GLY A 148 67.52 8.27 17.44
CA GLY A 148 67.37 8.29 18.90
C GLY A 148 66.12 7.53 19.40
N VAL A 149 65.86 7.63 20.70
CA VAL A 149 64.73 6.95 21.37
C VAL A 149 63.37 7.46 20.87
N ASN A 150 63.27 8.77 20.61
CA ASN A 150 62.03 9.44 20.23
C ASN A 150 61.83 9.45 18.69
N TYR A 151 62.08 8.32 18.03
CA TYR A 151 61.95 8.17 16.58
C TYR A 151 60.50 8.32 16.10
N ASP A 152 59.54 8.01 16.97
CA ASP A 152 58.10 8.18 16.83
C ASP A 152 57.69 9.63 16.52
N ASN A 153 58.32 10.60 17.20
CA ASN A 153 58.00 12.00 17.04
C ASN A 153 58.34 12.49 15.62
N THR A 154 59.51 12.16 15.10
CA THR A 154 59.92 12.59 13.75
C THR A 154 59.27 11.79 12.63
N TRP A 155 59.15 10.46 12.76
CA TRP A 155 58.66 9.61 11.65
C TRP A 155 57.14 9.41 11.63
N ILE A 156 56.45 9.65 12.75
CA ILE A 156 54.99 9.46 12.86
C ILE A 156 54.31 10.80 13.16
N TYR A 157 54.59 11.44 14.30
CA TYR A 157 53.88 12.67 14.71
C TYR A 157 54.08 13.85 13.73
N ASP A 158 55.33 14.25 13.46
CA ASP A 158 55.65 15.37 12.56
C ASP A 158 55.22 15.07 11.11
N LYS A 159 55.34 13.81 10.67
CA LYS A 159 54.97 13.37 9.33
C LYS A 159 53.45 13.38 9.11
N ILE A 160 52.66 12.97 10.10
CA ILE A 160 51.19 13.07 10.07
C ILE A 160 50.77 14.54 9.97
N HIS A 161 51.36 15.44 10.78
CA HIS A 161 51.09 16.88 10.69
C HIS A 161 51.37 17.45 9.29
N HIS A 162 52.46 17.02 8.66
CA HIS A 162 52.82 17.46 7.31
C HIS A 162 51.82 16.97 6.25
N GLU A 163 51.56 15.66 6.17
CA GLU A 163 50.68 15.07 5.16
C GLU A 163 49.23 15.55 5.31
N ILE A 164 48.74 15.75 6.54
CA ILE A 164 47.40 16.27 6.78
C ILE A 164 47.27 17.71 6.30
N ASN A 165 48.24 18.58 6.62
CA ASN A 165 48.22 19.96 6.12
C ASN A 165 48.33 20.03 4.59
N GLN A 166 49.11 19.15 3.96
CA GLN A 166 49.17 19.00 2.51
C GLN A 166 47.84 18.52 1.91
N PHE A 167 47.16 17.58 2.58
CA PHE A 167 45.85 17.07 2.16
C PHE A 167 44.74 18.13 2.27
N CYS A 168 44.63 18.86 3.39
CA CYS A 168 43.63 19.93 3.52
C CYS A 168 43.90 21.08 2.55
N SER A 169 45.17 21.47 2.34
CA SER A 169 45.53 22.57 1.44
C SER A 169 45.10 22.33 -0.02
N SER A 170 44.98 21.07 -0.43
CA SER A 170 44.58 20.67 -1.78
C SER A 170 43.06 20.48 -1.95
N HIS A 171 42.30 20.28 -0.87
CA HIS A 171 40.88 19.89 -0.89
C HIS A 171 39.96 20.91 -0.17
N SER A 172 38.69 20.97 -0.57
CA SER A 172 37.68 21.79 0.11
C SER A 172 37.20 21.15 1.43
N LEU A 173 36.63 21.94 2.33
CA LEU A 173 36.00 21.45 3.57
C LEU A 173 35.01 20.30 3.32
N GLN A 174 34.18 20.43 2.28
CA GLN A 174 33.19 19.41 1.91
C GLN A 174 33.84 18.11 1.46
N GLN A 175 34.91 18.18 0.67
CA GLN A 175 35.65 17.01 0.20
C GLN A 175 36.34 16.28 1.36
N VAL A 176 36.95 17.01 2.30
CA VAL A 176 37.63 16.42 3.47
C VAL A 176 36.63 15.80 4.46
N TYR A 177 35.47 16.42 4.67
CA TYR A 177 34.48 15.98 5.67
C TYR A 177 33.49 14.91 5.16
N ILE A 178 33.16 14.95 3.86
CA ILE A 178 32.17 14.08 3.20
C ILE A 178 32.83 13.24 2.11
N ASP A 179 33.20 13.83 0.97
CA ASP A 179 33.39 13.07 -0.28
C ASP A 179 34.61 12.13 -0.28
N MET A 180 35.61 12.40 0.56
CA MET A 180 36.91 11.71 0.53
C MET A 180 37.40 11.21 1.89
N PHE A 181 36.59 11.34 2.97
CA PHE A 181 36.98 10.99 4.33
C PHE A 181 37.48 9.53 4.44
N ASP A 182 36.74 8.59 3.83
CA ASP A 182 37.07 7.16 3.85
C ASP A 182 38.35 6.80 3.07
N GLN A 183 38.91 7.75 2.30
CA GLN A 183 40.18 7.58 1.58
C GLN A 183 41.39 8.15 2.33
N ILE A 184 41.20 8.89 3.43
CA ILE A 184 42.31 9.55 4.13
C ILE A 184 43.14 8.52 4.91
N ASP A 185 42.48 7.56 5.60
CA ASP A 185 43.13 6.51 6.39
C ASP A 185 44.18 5.72 5.57
N GLU A 186 43.77 5.18 4.41
CA GLU A 186 44.66 4.40 3.54
C GLU A 186 45.74 5.27 2.88
N LYS A 187 45.43 6.50 2.43
CA LYS A 187 46.45 7.41 1.86
C LYS A 187 47.49 7.84 2.90
N MET A 188 47.07 8.05 4.15
CA MET A 188 47.96 8.40 5.25
C MET A 188 48.89 7.22 5.60
N LYS A 189 48.32 6.02 5.71
CA LYS A 189 49.04 4.76 5.91
C LYS A 189 50.07 4.51 4.80
N ASP A 190 49.69 4.64 3.54
CA ASP A 190 50.59 4.45 2.39
C ASP A 190 51.71 5.49 2.37
N ALA A 191 51.42 6.77 2.66
CA ALA A 191 52.42 7.83 2.72
C ALA A 191 53.42 7.63 3.87
N LEU A 192 52.94 7.26 5.06
CA LEU A 192 53.78 6.93 6.22
C LEU A 192 54.65 5.70 5.92
N GLN A 193 54.06 4.63 5.39
CA GLN A 193 54.79 3.39 5.12
C GLN A 193 55.81 3.58 3.99
N ALA A 194 55.53 4.40 2.96
CA ALA A 194 56.48 4.67 1.89
C ALA A 194 57.77 5.34 2.39
N ASP A 195 57.67 6.36 3.24
CA ASP A 195 58.85 7.03 3.81
C ASP A 195 59.53 6.16 4.88
N CYS A 196 58.78 5.44 5.73
CA CYS A 196 59.37 4.46 6.66
C CYS A 196 60.17 3.38 5.92
N THR A 197 59.63 2.80 4.85
CA THR A 197 60.34 1.80 4.02
C THR A 197 61.61 2.37 3.38
N ARG A 198 61.66 3.67 3.09
CA ARG A 198 62.80 4.34 2.45
C ARG A 198 63.91 4.77 3.41
N TYR A 199 63.55 5.23 4.62
CA TYR A 199 64.49 5.89 5.54
C TYR A 199 64.61 5.20 6.91
N ALA A 200 63.57 4.50 7.37
CA ALA A 200 63.52 3.88 8.69
C ALA A 200 62.94 2.45 8.61
N PRO A 201 63.59 1.50 7.90
CA PRO A 201 63.04 0.18 7.60
C PRO A 201 62.86 -0.75 8.82
N GLY A 202 63.16 -0.28 10.03
CA GLY A 202 62.73 -0.92 11.27
C GLY A 202 61.26 -0.66 11.62
N ILE A 203 60.68 0.45 11.16
CA ILE A 203 59.32 0.88 11.50
C ILE A 203 58.32 0.29 10.50
N GLU A 204 57.33 -0.43 11.02
CA GLU A 204 56.19 -0.97 10.27
C GLU A 204 54.90 -0.28 10.72
N ILE A 205 54.13 0.26 9.76
CA ILE A 205 52.82 0.88 9.98
C ILE A 205 51.75 -0.12 9.52
N LEU A 206 50.96 -0.64 10.47
CA LEU A 206 49.97 -1.67 10.19
C LEU A 206 48.60 -1.08 9.83
N SER A 207 48.19 -0.02 10.53
CA SER A 207 46.89 0.63 10.34
C SER A 207 46.93 2.08 10.82
N VAL A 208 46.18 2.95 10.15
CA VAL A 208 45.91 4.33 10.55
C VAL A 208 44.40 4.48 10.66
N ARG A 209 43.93 5.15 11.71
CA ARG A 209 42.52 5.49 11.91
C ARG A 209 42.39 6.96 12.30
N ILE A 210 41.75 7.75 11.45
CA ILE A 210 41.50 9.17 11.62
C ILE A 210 40.05 9.37 12.11
N THR A 211 39.81 10.31 13.03
CA THR A 211 38.44 10.74 13.36
C THR A 211 37.98 11.90 12.47
N LYS A 212 36.67 12.02 12.25
CA LYS A 212 36.11 13.15 11.50
C LYS A 212 36.53 14.49 12.13
N PRO A 213 37.00 15.46 11.34
CA PRO A 213 37.50 16.71 11.89
C PRO A 213 36.37 17.59 12.41
N SER A 214 36.64 18.27 13.52
CA SER A 214 35.74 19.23 14.15
C SER A 214 35.67 20.53 13.35
N ILE A 215 34.44 20.98 13.07
CA ILE A 215 34.14 22.19 12.30
C ILE A 215 33.80 23.34 13.25
N PRO A 216 34.42 24.53 13.14
CA PRO A 216 34.09 25.68 13.98
C PRO A 216 32.61 26.09 13.93
N GLU A 217 32.04 26.40 15.10
CA GLU A 217 30.62 26.79 15.27
C GLU A 217 30.18 27.96 14.37
N SER A 218 31.11 28.88 14.06
CA SER A 218 30.88 30.02 13.17
C SER A 218 30.45 29.64 11.75
N ILE A 219 30.86 28.46 11.27
CA ILE A 219 30.55 27.99 9.91
C ILE A 219 29.59 26.79 9.95
N ARG A 220 29.57 26.00 11.03
CA ARG A 220 28.75 24.78 11.17
C ARG A 220 27.31 24.95 10.68
N ARG A 221 26.58 25.96 11.17
CA ARG A 221 25.19 26.24 10.77
C ARG A 221 25.05 26.64 9.29
N SER A 222 26.04 27.35 8.75
CA SER A 222 26.07 27.71 7.33
C SER A 222 26.31 26.50 6.44
N PHE A 223 27.12 25.54 6.90
CA PHE A 223 27.36 24.27 6.20
C PHE A 223 26.12 23.36 6.26
N GLU A 224 25.51 23.21 7.44
CA GLU A 224 24.23 22.49 7.64
C GLU A 224 23.12 23.02 6.72
N ASN A 225 22.98 24.35 6.59
CA ASN A 225 22.03 24.97 5.66
C ASN A 225 22.40 24.74 4.19
N MET A 226 23.68 24.84 3.83
CA MET A 226 24.15 24.65 2.46
C MET A 226 23.89 23.22 1.96
N GLU A 227 24.11 22.21 2.80
CA GLU A 227 23.81 20.81 2.45
C GLU A 227 22.30 20.53 2.35
N GLN A 228 21.48 21.21 3.16
CA GLN A 228 20.02 21.16 3.00
C GLN A 228 19.58 21.75 1.65
N GLU A 229 20.11 22.91 1.24
CA GLU A 229 19.81 23.48 -0.08
C GLU A 229 20.36 22.61 -1.24
N ARG A 230 21.58 22.08 -1.13
CA ARG A 230 22.14 21.13 -2.11
C ARG A 230 21.25 19.90 -2.27
N THR A 231 20.73 19.37 -1.17
CA THR A 231 19.79 18.24 -1.16
C THR A 231 18.45 18.60 -1.81
N LYS A 232 17.88 19.78 -1.52
CA LYS A 232 16.65 20.27 -2.15
C LYS A 232 16.81 20.41 -3.67
N VAL A 233 17.95 20.94 -4.14
CA VAL A 233 18.25 21.08 -5.58
C VAL A 233 18.34 19.72 -6.26
N LEU A 234 19.05 18.75 -5.67
CA LEU A 234 19.14 17.38 -6.22
C LEU A 234 17.75 16.70 -6.32
N ILE A 235 16.92 16.85 -5.28
CA ILE A 235 15.53 16.35 -5.28
C ILE A 235 14.69 17.06 -6.35
N ALA A 236 14.86 18.36 -6.56
CA ALA A 236 14.14 19.10 -7.58
C ALA A 236 14.53 18.65 -9.01
N VAL A 237 15.82 18.42 -9.27
CA VAL A 237 16.31 17.93 -10.57
C VAL A 237 15.78 16.53 -10.88
N GLU A 238 15.84 15.58 -9.95
CA GLU A 238 15.33 14.23 -10.23
C GLU A 238 13.79 14.21 -10.32
N ARG A 239 13.07 15.09 -9.58
CA ARG A 239 11.61 15.29 -9.78
C ARG A 239 11.28 15.84 -11.16
N GLN A 240 12.05 16.80 -11.69
CA GLN A 240 11.87 17.29 -13.07
C GLN A 240 12.06 16.15 -14.08
N ARG A 241 13.09 15.32 -13.88
CA ARG A 241 13.41 14.17 -14.73
C ARG A 241 12.35 13.05 -14.69
N VAL A 242 11.73 12.84 -13.53
CA VAL A 242 10.58 11.93 -13.38
C VAL A 242 9.36 12.52 -14.12
N ALA A 243 9.03 13.79 -13.90
CA ALA A 243 7.90 14.45 -14.57
C ALA A 243 8.04 14.48 -16.10
N GLU A 244 9.26 14.67 -16.63
CA GLU A 244 9.57 14.58 -18.06
C GLU A 244 9.26 13.17 -18.63
N LYS A 245 9.72 12.12 -17.95
CA LYS A 245 9.44 10.73 -18.33
C LYS A 245 7.97 10.35 -18.18
N GLU A 246 7.30 10.86 -17.15
CA GLU A 246 5.85 10.67 -16.96
C GLU A 246 5.06 11.35 -18.08
N ALA A 247 5.42 12.57 -18.49
CA ALA A 247 4.80 13.26 -19.63
C ALA A 247 5.04 12.53 -20.97
N GLU A 248 6.26 12.01 -21.22
CA GLU A 248 6.50 11.12 -22.37
C GLU A 248 5.63 9.86 -22.32
N THR A 249 5.48 9.27 -21.14
CA THR A 249 4.73 8.02 -20.95
C THR A 249 3.23 8.24 -21.15
N GLN A 250 2.68 9.32 -20.59
CA GLN A 250 1.30 9.76 -20.83
C GLN A 250 1.04 10.02 -22.31
N LYS A 251 1.98 10.69 -23.01
CA LYS A 251 1.89 10.90 -24.47
C LYS A 251 1.85 9.58 -25.24
N LYS A 252 2.68 8.59 -24.87
CA LYS A 252 2.69 7.24 -25.48
C LYS A 252 1.39 6.48 -25.19
N ILE A 253 0.86 6.58 -23.96
CA ILE A 253 -0.44 5.98 -23.59
C ILE A 253 -1.59 6.61 -24.39
N ALA A 254 -1.65 7.93 -24.49
CA ALA A 254 -2.71 8.62 -25.24
C ALA A 254 -2.71 8.30 -26.74
N ILE A 255 -1.52 8.16 -27.35
CA ILE A 255 -1.39 7.70 -28.75
C ILE A 255 -1.88 6.26 -28.87
N SER A 256 -1.40 5.35 -28.00
CA SER A 256 -1.79 3.93 -28.05
C SER A 256 -3.29 3.71 -27.79
N GLU A 257 -3.90 4.52 -26.92
CA GLU A 257 -5.35 4.49 -26.69
C GLU A 257 -6.13 5.00 -27.91
N ALA A 258 -5.68 6.08 -28.57
CA ALA A 258 -6.28 6.56 -29.81
C ALA A 258 -6.20 5.52 -30.94
N GLU A 259 -5.04 4.88 -31.11
CA GLU A 259 -4.85 3.76 -32.05
C GLU A 259 -5.75 2.58 -31.73
N ARG A 260 -5.81 2.16 -30.45
CA ARG A 260 -6.68 1.08 -29.97
C ARG A 260 -8.15 1.38 -30.26
N ASN A 261 -8.59 2.61 -29.99
CA ASN A 261 -9.98 3.03 -30.20
C ASN A 261 -10.31 3.08 -31.70
N ALA A 262 -9.40 3.55 -32.55
CA ALA A 262 -9.55 3.49 -34.01
C ALA A 262 -9.62 2.04 -34.53
N HIS A 263 -8.79 1.13 -34.01
CA HIS A 263 -8.86 -0.30 -34.33
C HIS A 263 -10.20 -0.94 -33.92
N VAL A 264 -10.70 -0.64 -32.72
CA VAL A 264 -12.02 -1.12 -32.26
C VAL A 264 -13.14 -0.58 -33.16
N SER A 265 -13.10 0.72 -33.52
CA SER A 265 -14.08 1.30 -34.46
C SER A 265 -14.03 0.65 -35.85
N LYS A 266 -12.84 0.31 -36.35
CA LYS A 266 -12.68 -0.43 -37.61
C LYS A 266 -13.31 -1.83 -37.52
N ILE A 267 -13.02 -2.60 -36.47
CA ILE A 267 -13.58 -3.95 -36.27
C ILE A 267 -15.11 -3.89 -36.17
N GLN A 268 -15.67 -2.91 -35.44
CA GLN A 268 -17.13 -2.72 -35.37
C GLN A 268 -17.76 -2.32 -36.72
N MET A 269 -17.03 -1.59 -37.56
CA MET A 269 -17.49 -1.27 -38.92
C MET A 269 -17.46 -2.51 -39.82
N GLU A 270 -16.38 -3.30 -39.78
CA GLU A 270 -16.27 -4.56 -40.53
C GLU A 270 -17.35 -5.57 -40.11
N GLN A 271 -17.66 -5.68 -38.81
CA GLN A 271 -18.76 -6.49 -38.30
C GLN A 271 -20.12 -6.05 -38.86
N LYS A 272 -20.43 -4.74 -38.85
CA LYS A 272 -21.68 -4.20 -39.41
C LYS A 272 -21.79 -4.38 -40.93
N LEU A 273 -20.67 -4.31 -41.65
CA LEU A 273 -20.64 -4.59 -43.09
C LEU A 273 -20.94 -6.07 -43.36
N MET A 274 -20.29 -7.01 -42.65
CA MET A 274 -20.57 -8.44 -42.77
C MET A 274 -22.01 -8.79 -42.39
N GLU A 275 -22.59 -8.16 -41.37
CA GLU A 275 -24.00 -8.30 -41.02
C GLU A 275 -24.92 -7.86 -42.17
N LYS A 276 -24.66 -6.71 -42.78
CA LYS A 276 -25.47 -6.19 -43.88
C LYS A 276 -25.31 -6.97 -45.19
N ASP A 277 -24.11 -7.46 -45.50
CA ASP A 277 -23.91 -8.37 -46.63
C ASP A 277 -24.56 -9.75 -46.40
N SER A 278 -24.55 -10.26 -45.17
CA SER A 278 -25.27 -11.49 -44.82
C SER A 278 -26.80 -11.32 -44.97
N LEU A 279 -27.36 -10.19 -44.55
CA LEU A 279 -28.78 -9.87 -44.76
C LEU A 279 -29.12 -9.76 -46.25
N ARG A 280 -28.28 -9.07 -47.03
CA ARG A 280 -28.44 -8.97 -48.49
C ARG A 280 -28.41 -10.34 -49.17
N GLN A 281 -27.50 -11.24 -48.79
CA GLN A 281 -27.47 -12.61 -49.30
C GLN A 281 -28.72 -13.41 -48.92
N GLN A 282 -29.27 -13.22 -47.72
CA GLN A 282 -30.53 -13.86 -47.31
C GLN A 282 -31.72 -13.36 -48.14
N GLU A 283 -31.78 -12.06 -48.44
CA GLU A 283 -32.79 -11.47 -49.32
C GLU A 283 -32.64 -11.96 -50.78
N GLU A 284 -31.42 -12.00 -51.32
CA GLU A 284 -31.13 -12.55 -52.66
C GLU A 284 -31.57 -14.02 -52.78
N ILE A 285 -31.26 -14.85 -51.77
CA ILE A 285 -31.69 -16.25 -51.70
C ILE A 285 -33.22 -16.36 -51.56
N ALA A 286 -33.84 -15.60 -50.65
CA ALA A 286 -35.30 -15.62 -50.45
C ALA A 286 -36.06 -15.23 -51.72
N ASN A 287 -35.61 -14.20 -52.43
CA ASN A 287 -36.16 -13.78 -53.72
C ASN A 287 -36.01 -14.88 -54.78
N SER A 288 -34.86 -15.56 -54.86
CA SER A 288 -34.67 -16.68 -55.79
C SER A 288 -35.61 -17.86 -55.48
N MET A 289 -35.81 -18.19 -54.20
CA MET A 289 -36.73 -19.26 -53.77
C MET A 289 -38.20 -18.88 -54.03
N TYR A 290 -38.57 -17.61 -53.84
CA TYR A 290 -39.90 -17.12 -54.14
C TYR A 290 -40.22 -17.23 -55.63
N LEU A 291 -39.33 -16.74 -56.50
CA LEU A 291 -39.47 -16.85 -57.95
C LEU A 291 -39.52 -18.32 -58.43
N ALA A 292 -38.67 -19.19 -57.87
CA ALA A 292 -38.69 -20.62 -58.19
C ALA A 292 -39.99 -21.30 -57.73
N ARG A 293 -40.53 -20.92 -56.56
CA ARG A 293 -41.79 -21.45 -56.01
C ARG A 293 -43.00 -21.02 -56.84
N GLU A 294 -43.15 -19.72 -57.12
CA GLU A 294 -44.26 -19.20 -57.93
C GLU A 294 -44.24 -19.80 -59.34
N LYS A 295 -43.06 -19.89 -59.97
CA LYS A 295 -42.93 -20.59 -61.25
C LYS A 295 -43.37 -22.06 -61.16
N SER A 296 -42.93 -22.78 -60.12
CA SER A 296 -43.31 -24.19 -59.94
C SER A 296 -44.82 -24.39 -59.74
N LEU A 297 -45.49 -23.45 -59.06
CA LEU A 297 -46.94 -23.45 -58.88
C LEU A 297 -47.67 -23.11 -60.19
N ALA A 298 -47.18 -22.12 -60.95
CA ALA A 298 -47.70 -21.76 -62.26
C ALA A 298 -47.60 -22.95 -63.25
N ASP A 299 -46.40 -23.54 -63.40
CA ASP A 299 -46.14 -24.69 -64.28
C ASP A 299 -47.02 -25.90 -63.89
N ALA A 300 -47.18 -26.17 -62.58
CA ALA A 300 -48.04 -27.24 -62.09
C ALA A 300 -49.55 -26.97 -62.35
N SER A 301 -50.01 -25.73 -62.19
CA SER A 301 -51.41 -25.35 -62.49
C SER A 301 -51.70 -25.45 -63.98
N TYR A 302 -50.79 -24.99 -64.84
CA TYR A 302 -50.89 -25.09 -66.30
C TYR A 302 -50.96 -26.55 -66.75
N TYR A 303 -50.07 -27.42 -66.24
CA TYR A 303 -50.11 -28.86 -66.50
C TYR A 303 -51.43 -29.50 -66.04
N ARG A 304 -51.92 -29.13 -64.86
CA ARG A 304 -53.21 -29.61 -64.33
C ARG A 304 -54.37 -29.22 -65.26
N THR A 305 -54.50 -27.94 -65.62
CA THR A 305 -55.59 -27.48 -66.49
C THR A 305 -55.50 -28.09 -67.90
N MET A 306 -54.29 -28.31 -68.43
CA MET A 306 -54.09 -29.05 -69.68
C MET A 306 -54.63 -30.49 -69.57
N ARG A 307 -54.27 -31.24 -68.51
CA ARG A 307 -54.76 -32.61 -68.30
C ARG A 307 -56.26 -32.67 -68.02
N GLU A 308 -56.82 -31.71 -67.30
CA GLU A 308 -58.27 -31.61 -67.08
C GLU A 308 -59.01 -31.31 -68.40
N ALA A 309 -58.45 -30.48 -69.29
CA ALA A 309 -59.01 -30.24 -70.62
C ALA A 309 -58.94 -31.48 -71.54
N GLU A 310 -57.82 -32.23 -71.52
CA GLU A 310 -57.72 -33.52 -72.22
C GLU A 310 -58.74 -34.54 -71.68
N ALA A 311 -58.84 -34.69 -70.36
CA ALA A 311 -59.79 -35.60 -69.73
C ALA A 311 -61.25 -35.21 -70.01
N ASN A 312 -61.56 -33.91 -70.13
CA ASN A 312 -62.91 -33.45 -70.43
C ASN A 312 -63.28 -33.63 -71.92
N LYS A 313 -62.31 -33.63 -72.85
CA LYS A 313 -62.56 -34.07 -74.23
C LYS A 313 -62.99 -35.54 -74.31
N LEU A 314 -62.44 -36.40 -73.45
CA LEU A 314 -62.81 -37.82 -73.39
C LEU A 314 -64.15 -38.09 -72.69
N LYS A 315 -64.65 -37.15 -71.88
CA LYS A 315 -65.94 -37.24 -71.17
C LYS A 315 -67.13 -36.68 -71.97
N LEU A 316 -66.90 -36.20 -73.19
CA LEU A 316 -67.96 -35.68 -74.07
C LEU A 316 -68.70 -36.82 -74.80
N THR A 317 -69.30 -37.72 -74.01
CA THR A 317 -70.28 -38.71 -74.49
C THR A 317 -71.69 -38.30 -74.03
N PRO A 318 -72.76 -38.60 -74.80
CA PRO A 318 -74.10 -38.13 -74.46
C PRO A 318 -74.60 -38.68 -73.11
N GLU A 319 -74.27 -39.93 -72.79
CA GLU A 319 -74.71 -40.62 -71.57
C GLU A 319 -74.10 -39.98 -70.30
N PHE A 320 -72.84 -39.52 -70.39
CA PHE A 320 -72.18 -38.85 -69.27
C PHE A 320 -72.74 -37.44 -69.03
N LEU A 321 -73.16 -36.74 -70.09
CA LEU A 321 -73.80 -35.43 -69.98
C LEU A 321 -75.19 -35.54 -69.32
N GLU A 322 -76.00 -36.53 -69.68
CA GLU A 322 -77.29 -36.79 -69.02
C GLU A 322 -77.11 -37.15 -67.54
N LEU A 323 -76.16 -38.04 -67.20
CA LEU A 323 -75.87 -38.39 -65.81
C LEU A 323 -75.45 -37.18 -64.98
N ARG A 324 -74.56 -36.32 -65.51
CA ARG A 324 -74.14 -35.09 -64.81
C ARG A 324 -75.26 -34.05 -64.70
N PHE A 325 -76.18 -33.98 -65.65
CA PHE A 325 -77.36 -33.12 -65.57
C PHE A 325 -78.30 -33.57 -64.43
N ILE A 326 -78.55 -34.88 -64.30
CA ILE A 326 -79.39 -35.45 -63.24
C ILE A 326 -78.75 -35.26 -61.85
N GLU A 327 -77.44 -35.48 -61.71
CA GLU A 327 -76.70 -35.19 -60.47
C GLU A 327 -76.77 -33.70 -60.09
N ALA A 328 -76.62 -32.79 -61.05
CA ALA A 328 -76.65 -31.35 -60.80
C ALA A 328 -78.04 -30.87 -60.34
N ILE A 329 -79.13 -31.43 -60.88
CA ILE A 329 -80.50 -31.16 -60.42
C ILE A 329 -80.69 -31.68 -58.99
N THR A 330 -80.26 -32.92 -58.73
CA THR A 330 -80.44 -33.59 -57.42
C THR A 330 -79.74 -32.81 -56.29
N ASN A 331 -78.50 -32.36 -56.51
CA ASN A 331 -77.73 -31.66 -55.48
C ASN A 331 -78.21 -30.22 -55.19
N ASN A 332 -78.92 -29.58 -56.12
CA ASN A 332 -79.42 -28.21 -55.92
C ASN A 332 -80.86 -28.15 -55.38
N MET A 333 -81.58 -29.28 -55.31
CA MET A 333 -82.95 -29.33 -54.80
C MET A 333 -83.00 -29.36 -53.26
N LYS A 334 -83.08 -28.18 -52.63
CA LYS A 334 -83.43 -28.05 -51.20
C LYS A 334 -84.94 -27.91 -50.99
N MET A 335 -85.59 -28.98 -50.52
CA MET A 335 -86.93 -28.90 -49.94
C MET A 335 -86.84 -28.42 -48.49
N PHE A 336 -87.73 -27.52 -48.08
CA PHE A 336 -87.85 -27.03 -46.71
C PHE A 336 -89.28 -27.25 -46.19
N PHE A 337 -89.40 -27.88 -45.02
CA PHE A 337 -90.63 -27.96 -44.24
C PHE A 337 -90.31 -27.57 -42.80
N GLY A 338 -91.16 -26.74 -42.18
CA GLY A 338 -91.03 -26.32 -40.78
C GLY A 338 -91.12 -24.81 -40.60
N ASN A 339 -91.83 -24.39 -39.55
CA ASN A 339 -92.02 -22.98 -39.21
C ASN A 339 -91.14 -22.58 -38.02
N LYS A 340 -90.62 -21.34 -38.08
CA LYS A 340 -90.15 -20.47 -36.97
C LYS A 340 -88.76 -20.68 -36.31
N VAL A 341 -87.90 -19.65 -36.51
CA VAL A 341 -86.93 -18.99 -35.58
C VAL A 341 -85.70 -19.78 -35.05
N PRO A 342 -84.67 -19.14 -34.43
CA PRO A 342 -83.94 -17.94 -34.89
C PRO A 342 -82.40 -17.97 -34.65
N ASN A 343 -81.75 -16.83 -34.93
CA ASN A 343 -80.44 -16.36 -34.45
C ASN A 343 -80.19 -16.56 -32.94
N MET A 344 -78.91 -16.53 -32.53
CA MET A 344 -78.52 -15.96 -31.23
C MET A 344 -77.18 -15.19 -31.34
N ILE A 345 -77.09 -14.06 -30.63
CA ILE A 345 -75.89 -13.24 -30.36
C ILE A 345 -75.98 -12.88 -28.88
N LEU A 346 -74.85 -12.81 -28.15
CA LEU A 346 -74.83 -12.18 -26.82
C LEU A 346 -73.45 -11.62 -26.43
N ASP A 347 -73.56 -10.48 -25.73
CA ASP A 347 -72.61 -9.63 -25.01
C ASP A 347 -72.11 -10.27 -23.69
N GLN A 348 -71.20 -9.74 -22.84
CA GLN A 348 -70.16 -8.67 -22.83
C GLN A 348 -69.68 -8.43 -21.36
N ARG A 349 -68.47 -7.85 -21.12
CA ARG A 349 -67.91 -7.38 -19.78
C ARG A 349 -67.49 -8.51 -18.79
N LEU A 350 -66.54 -8.34 -17.86
CA LEU A 350 -65.66 -7.21 -17.43
C LEU A 350 -64.47 -7.71 -16.57
N LEU A 351 -63.26 -7.09 -16.65
CA LEU A 351 -62.36 -6.64 -15.55
C LEU A 351 -60.86 -6.57 -15.94
N GLY A 352 -60.09 -5.65 -15.33
CA GLY A 352 -58.67 -5.87 -14.96
C GLY A 352 -57.54 -5.20 -15.79
N ASN A 353 -57.18 -3.96 -15.46
CA ASN A 353 -56.62 -2.88 -16.30
C ASN A 353 -55.24 -2.91 -17.05
N PHE A 354 -54.37 -3.95 -17.09
CA PHE A 354 -53.00 -3.76 -17.66
C PHE A 354 -52.91 -3.92 -19.20
N LEU A 355 -52.56 -2.87 -19.95
CA LEU A 355 -52.62 -2.88 -21.43
C LEU A 355 -51.47 -3.66 -22.12
N GLN A 356 -51.84 -4.57 -23.03
CA GLN A 356 -50.95 -5.33 -23.92
C GLN A 356 -51.46 -5.22 -25.36
N GLU A 357 -50.57 -5.09 -26.34
CA GLU A 357 -50.95 -4.91 -27.74
C GLU A 357 -50.32 -5.98 -28.65
N GLY A 358 -51.11 -6.46 -29.63
CA GLY A 358 -50.63 -7.42 -30.63
C GLY A 358 -50.19 -8.77 -30.06
N CYS A 359 -50.85 -9.26 -29.01
CA CYS A 359 -50.63 -10.62 -28.49
C CYS A 359 -51.18 -11.68 -29.43
N SER A 360 -50.38 -12.69 -29.77
CA SER A 360 -50.83 -13.84 -30.56
C SER A 360 -51.93 -14.62 -29.84
N ARG A 361 -52.90 -15.14 -30.60
CA ARG A 361 -53.97 -16.05 -30.12
C ARG A 361 -53.46 -17.40 -29.59
N THR A 362 -52.16 -17.68 -29.76
CA THR A 362 -51.46 -18.86 -29.22
C THR A 362 -50.76 -18.60 -27.88
N SER A 363 -50.83 -17.38 -27.34
CA SER A 363 -50.21 -17.02 -26.08
C SER A 363 -50.96 -17.56 -24.86
N ALA A 364 -50.25 -17.74 -23.75
CA ALA A 364 -50.84 -18.13 -22.46
C ALA A 364 -51.76 -17.06 -21.82
N VAL A 365 -51.97 -15.92 -22.51
CA VAL A 365 -52.94 -14.88 -22.15
C VAL A 365 -54.36 -15.26 -22.62
N PHE A 366 -54.49 -16.15 -23.62
CA PHE A 366 -55.75 -16.69 -24.12
C PHE A 366 -56.02 -18.12 -23.59
N ASP A 367 -55.99 -18.34 -22.27
CA ASP A 367 -56.46 -19.60 -21.68
C ASP A 367 -58.00 -19.60 -21.61
N PRO A 368 -58.72 -20.51 -22.32
CA PRO A 368 -60.18 -20.60 -22.27
C PRO A 368 -60.75 -21.06 -20.92
N LYS A 369 -59.94 -21.18 -19.86
CA LYS A 369 -60.33 -21.51 -18.48
C LYS A 369 -60.08 -20.40 -17.46
N GLN A 370 -59.46 -19.28 -17.84
CA GLN A 370 -59.22 -18.14 -16.96
C GLN A 370 -59.37 -16.82 -17.72
N ASP A 371 -60.24 -15.92 -17.25
CA ASP A 371 -60.39 -14.57 -17.79
C ASP A 371 -59.18 -13.69 -17.41
N LEU A 372 -58.03 -13.99 -18.01
CA LEU A 372 -56.77 -13.25 -17.88
C LEU A 372 -56.71 -12.05 -18.84
N CYS A 373 -57.74 -11.84 -19.68
CA CYS A 373 -57.69 -10.92 -20.81
C CYS A 373 -59.05 -10.24 -21.12
N ASP A 374 -59.13 -8.91 -21.02
CA ASP A 374 -60.26 -8.14 -21.57
C ASP A 374 -60.01 -7.84 -23.06
N THR A 375 -60.97 -8.24 -23.88
CA THR A 375 -61.01 -8.03 -25.33
C THR A 375 -61.81 -6.78 -25.73
N GLY A 376 -62.11 -5.90 -24.78
CA GLY A 376 -62.57 -4.54 -25.05
C GLY A 376 -64.04 -4.42 -25.45
N SER A 377 -64.82 -5.49 -25.32
CA SER A 377 -66.28 -5.36 -25.31
C SER A 377 -66.76 -4.54 -24.11
N GLY A 378 -66.01 -4.55 -23.00
CA GLY A 378 -66.45 -3.95 -21.73
C GLY A 378 -65.88 -2.61 -21.33
N SER A 379 -64.75 -2.19 -21.86
CA SER A 379 -63.97 -1.07 -21.31
C SER A 379 -63.85 0.08 -22.31
N ASN A 380 -64.09 1.31 -21.84
CA ASN A 380 -63.81 2.50 -22.67
C ASN A 380 -62.31 2.62 -22.96
N VAL A 381 -61.47 2.04 -22.10
CA VAL A 381 -60.01 1.91 -22.26
C VAL A 381 -59.65 1.42 -23.66
N CYS A 382 -60.13 0.26 -24.11
CA CYS A 382 -59.68 -0.34 -25.36
C CYS A 382 -60.06 0.49 -26.59
N ARG A 383 -61.21 1.17 -26.55
CA ARG A 383 -61.62 2.12 -27.59
C ARG A 383 -60.77 3.40 -27.56
N GLY A 384 -60.42 3.88 -26.37
CA GLY A 384 -59.45 4.96 -26.19
C GLY A 384 -58.10 4.59 -26.80
N LEU A 385 -57.54 3.43 -26.45
CA LEU A 385 -56.25 2.94 -26.94
C LEU A 385 -56.20 2.92 -28.47
N TYR A 386 -57.18 2.29 -29.11
CA TYR A 386 -57.27 2.22 -30.58
C TYR A 386 -57.53 3.60 -31.24
N SER A 387 -57.88 4.65 -30.49
CA SER A 387 -57.96 6.03 -31.03
C SER A 387 -56.59 6.74 -31.07
N CYS A 388 -55.58 6.25 -30.33
CA CYS A 388 -54.22 6.77 -30.40
C CYS A 388 -53.59 6.51 -31.77
N LYS A 389 -53.04 7.54 -32.41
CA LYS A 389 -52.28 7.36 -33.67
C LYS A 389 -51.09 6.40 -33.54
N GLY A 390 -50.55 6.22 -32.32
CA GLY A 390 -49.41 5.34 -32.04
C GLY A 390 -49.62 3.87 -32.41
N VAL A 391 -50.86 3.36 -32.33
CA VAL A 391 -51.15 1.93 -32.58
C VAL A 391 -50.82 1.49 -34.02
N THR A 392 -50.81 2.45 -34.97
CA THR A 392 -50.38 2.23 -36.36
C THR A 392 -48.95 1.71 -36.47
N GLY A 393 -48.05 2.15 -35.59
CA GLY A 393 -46.64 1.73 -35.58
C GLY A 393 -46.43 0.29 -35.08
N ILE A 394 -47.48 -0.33 -34.55
CA ILE A 394 -47.49 -1.65 -33.91
C ILE A 394 -48.31 -2.65 -34.75
N GLY A 395 -48.84 -2.21 -35.90
CA GLY A 395 -49.59 -3.04 -36.85
C GLY A 395 -51.09 -3.14 -36.56
N LEU A 396 -51.63 -2.27 -35.69
CA LEU A 396 -53.06 -2.20 -35.39
C LEU A 396 -53.72 -1.04 -36.13
N GLU A 397 -54.96 -1.24 -36.61
CA GLU A 397 -55.71 -0.19 -37.31
C GLU A 397 -56.37 0.78 -36.31
N PRO A 398 -56.16 2.10 -36.44
CA PRO A 398 -56.71 3.08 -35.51
C PRO A 398 -58.24 3.20 -35.70
N ASN A 399 -58.98 3.03 -34.61
CA ASN A 399 -60.43 2.84 -34.56
C ASN A 399 -60.94 1.54 -35.23
N GLY A 400 -60.05 0.57 -35.51
CA GLY A 400 -60.41 -0.77 -35.98
C GLY A 400 -61.09 -1.63 -34.90
N PRO A 401 -61.59 -2.82 -35.27
CA PRO A 401 -62.21 -3.75 -34.32
C PRO A 401 -61.15 -4.36 -33.39
N ILE A 402 -61.35 -4.18 -32.08
CA ILE A 402 -60.51 -4.75 -31.02
C ILE A 402 -60.58 -6.28 -31.14
N SER A 403 -59.46 -6.89 -31.55
CA SER A 403 -59.40 -8.29 -32.00
C SER A 403 -58.20 -9.08 -31.47
N THR A 404 -57.32 -8.37 -30.74
CA THR A 404 -56.26 -8.90 -29.89
C THR A 404 -56.71 -8.90 -28.43
N CYS A 405 -55.89 -9.46 -27.54
CA CYS A 405 -55.94 -9.00 -26.16
C CYS A 405 -55.65 -7.49 -26.18
N CYS A 406 -56.45 -6.71 -25.46
CA CYS A 406 -56.21 -5.29 -25.22
C CYS A 406 -55.59 -5.11 -23.83
N VAL A 407 -56.08 -5.89 -22.87
CA VAL A 407 -55.84 -5.71 -21.44
C VAL A 407 -55.68 -7.08 -20.80
N TYR A 408 -54.74 -7.20 -19.87
CA TYR A 408 -54.39 -8.38 -19.09
C TYR A 408 -54.55 -8.10 -17.59
N ASP A 409 -55.04 -9.06 -16.80
CA ASP A 409 -55.02 -8.97 -15.33
C ASP A 409 -54.60 -10.29 -14.69
N PRO A 410 -53.63 -10.28 -13.76
CA PRO A 410 -53.31 -11.44 -12.94
C PRO A 410 -54.21 -11.45 -11.68
N PRO A 411 -55.21 -12.34 -11.56
CA PRO A 411 -56.28 -12.22 -10.54
C PRO A 411 -55.85 -12.47 -9.08
N VAL A 412 -54.58 -12.76 -8.79
CA VAL A 412 -54.08 -12.96 -7.41
C VAL A 412 -52.64 -12.44 -7.23
N PRO A 413 -52.40 -11.46 -6.33
CA PRO A 413 -51.05 -10.98 -6.01
C PRO A 413 -50.40 -11.80 -4.89
N ILE A 414 -49.64 -12.84 -5.23
CA ILE A 414 -48.91 -13.68 -4.25
C ILE A 414 -47.43 -13.79 -4.66
N GLY A 415 -46.56 -13.20 -3.85
CA GLY A 415 -45.11 -13.38 -3.92
C GLY A 415 -44.35 -12.26 -4.63
N SER A 416 -43.15 -11.99 -4.13
CA SER A 416 -42.25 -10.94 -4.63
C SER A 416 -41.49 -11.39 -5.89
N GLY A 417 -42.08 -11.22 -7.08
CA GLY A 417 -41.40 -11.69 -8.31
C GLY A 417 -42.06 -11.46 -9.68
N TYR A 418 -42.83 -10.38 -9.88
CA TYR A 418 -43.51 -10.15 -11.17
C TYR A 418 -42.67 -9.32 -12.15
N GLY A 419 -41.93 -9.99 -13.04
CA GLY A 419 -41.37 -9.42 -14.26
C GLY A 419 -42.16 -9.87 -15.50
N LEU A 420 -42.77 -8.93 -16.22
CA LEU A 420 -43.59 -9.24 -17.40
C LEU A 420 -42.69 -9.69 -18.58
N ASN A 421 -42.75 -10.97 -18.94
CA ASN A 421 -41.82 -11.56 -19.92
C ASN A 421 -42.45 -11.62 -21.33
N LEU A 422 -42.44 -10.48 -22.02
CA LEU A 422 -43.16 -10.22 -23.27
C LEU A 422 -42.92 -11.28 -24.38
N PRO A 423 -41.68 -11.77 -24.64
CA PRO A 423 -41.47 -12.78 -25.68
C PRO A 423 -42.13 -14.13 -25.36
N ARG A 424 -42.26 -14.50 -24.08
CA ARG A 424 -43.01 -15.69 -23.65
C ARG A 424 -44.53 -15.50 -23.76
N LEU A 425 -45.01 -14.27 -23.62
CA LEU A 425 -46.41 -13.89 -23.79
C LEU A 425 -46.78 -13.64 -25.26
N GLN A 426 -45.82 -13.65 -26.19
CA GLN A 426 -46.03 -13.44 -27.63
C GLN A 426 -46.77 -12.12 -27.95
N CYS A 427 -46.52 -11.07 -27.16
CA CYS A 427 -47.10 -9.74 -27.33
C CYS A 427 -46.10 -8.77 -27.97
N SER A 428 -46.58 -7.96 -28.91
CA SER A 428 -45.74 -7.02 -29.68
C SER A 428 -45.37 -5.76 -28.89
N SER A 429 -46.25 -5.31 -28.00
CA SER A 429 -46.15 -4.10 -27.20
C SER A 429 -46.83 -4.29 -25.84
N TYR A 430 -46.48 -3.46 -24.87
CA TYR A 430 -47.17 -3.29 -23.59
C TYR A 430 -47.08 -1.84 -23.14
N SER A 431 -48.06 -1.40 -22.34
CA SER A 431 -48.02 -0.07 -21.71
C SER A 431 -48.60 -0.13 -20.31
N SER A 432 -47.84 0.37 -19.32
CA SER A 432 -48.26 0.39 -17.93
C SER A 432 -48.89 1.74 -17.56
N ILE A 433 -50.21 1.72 -17.36
CA ILE A 433 -50.99 2.84 -16.82
C ILE A 433 -51.17 2.63 -15.32
N TYR A 434 -51.01 3.70 -14.53
CA TYR A 434 -51.29 3.69 -13.09
C TYR A 434 -52.52 4.54 -12.71
N GLY A 435 -53.09 5.29 -13.65
CA GLY A 435 -54.38 5.96 -13.47
C GLY A 435 -54.92 6.60 -14.75
N PHE A 436 -56.25 6.72 -14.87
CA PHE A 436 -56.91 7.26 -16.08
C PHE A 436 -57.19 8.78 -16.05
N GLY A 437 -56.61 9.53 -15.10
CA GLY A 437 -56.76 10.99 -15.01
C GLY A 437 -58.18 11.51 -14.78
N GLY A 438 -59.15 10.64 -14.50
CA GLY A 438 -60.58 10.96 -14.36
C GLY A 438 -61.43 10.63 -15.60
N ASP A 439 -60.85 10.12 -16.68
CA ASP A 439 -61.58 9.77 -17.91
C ASP A 439 -60.99 8.51 -18.57
N GLU A 440 -61.70 7.40 -18.42
CA GLU A 440 -61.29 6.09 -18.93
C GLU A 440 -61.26 6.01 -20.47
N GLY A 441 -61.96 6.92 -21.18
CA GLY A 441 -62.08 6.91 -22.63
C GLY A 441 -61.04 7.73 -23.39
N ASP A 442 -60.28 8.59 -22.72
CA ASP A 442 -59.38 9.57 -23.34
C ASP A 442 -57.90 9.35 -22.97
N PRO A 443 -57.10 8.74 -23.86
CA PRO A 443 -55.68 8.49 -23.63
C PRO A 443 -54.83 9.72 -23.34
N MET A 444 -55.26 10.92 -23.73
CA MET A 444 -54.51 12.16 -23.47
C MET A 444 -54.54 12.56 -21.99
N LYS A 445 -55.44 11.97 -21.19
CA LYS A 445 -55.52 12.14 -19.73
C LYS A 445 -54.91 10.99 -18.95
N TRP A 446 -54.57 9.88 -19.60
CA TRP A 446 -54.04 8.70 -18.94
C TRP A 446 -52.62 8.94 -18.40
N GLN A 447 -52.36 8.39 -17.22
CA GLN A 447 -51.11 8.53 -16.51
C GLN A 447 -50.30 7.24 -16.65
N PHE A 448 -49.38 7.27 -17.61
CA PHE A 448 -48.44 6.20 -17.89
C PHE A 448 -47.24 6.28 -16.94
N GLY A 449 -46.74 5.13 -16.49
CA GLY A 449 -45.56 5.07 -15.62
C GLY A 449 -44.96 3.69 -15.58
N ILE A 450 -43.63 3.61 -15.63
CA ILE A 450 -42.87 2.35 -15.56
C ILE A 450 -42.17 2.30 -14.20
N SER A 451 -42.40 1.23 -13.43
CA SER A 451 -41.68 1.01 -12.17
C SER A 451 -40.25 0.55 -12.47
N LEU A 452 -39.27 1.38 -12.11
CA LEU A 452 -37.84 1.07 -12.26
C LEU A 452 -37.31 0.47 -10.94
N ARG A 453 -37.02 -0.83 -10.94
CA ARG A 453 -36.44 -1.51 -9.77
C ARG A 453 -34.92 -1.57 -9.89
N TYR A 454 -34.24 -0.72 -9.12
CA TYR A 454 -32.77 -0.62 -9.13
C TYR A 454 -32.15 -1.80 -8.35
N ASN A 455 -31.48 -2.71 -9.06
CA ASN A 455 -30.65 -3.74 -8.43
C ASN A 455 -29.27 -3.15 -8.12
N ASN A 456 -29.09 -2.56 -6.94
CA ASN A 456 -27.83 -1.90 -6.59
C ASN A 456 -27.31 -2.34 -5.21
N SER A 457 -26.43 -3.34 -5.21
CA SER A 457 -25.66 -3.74 -4.04
C SER A 457 -24.60 -2.68 -3.71
N TYR A 458 -24.94 -1.71 -2.85
CA TYR A 458 -24.07 -1.05 -1.86
C TYR A 458 -24.86 0.05 -1.10
N TYR A 459 -24.92 -0.06 0.23
CA TYR A 459 -25.30 1.00 1.19
C TYR A 459 -26.74 1.57 1.20
N ALA A 460 -27.77 0.84 0.71
CA ALA A 460 -29.18 1.28 0.80
C ALA A 460 -30.22 0.21 1.24
N ASP A 461 -29.78 -1.01 1.58
CA ASP A 461 -30.65 -2.20 1.69
C ASP A 461 -31.82 -2.10 2.69
N ASP A 462 -31.60 -1.67 3.93
CA ASP A 462 -32.65 -1.77 4.97
C ASP A 462 -33.88 -0.90 4.68
N ALA A 463 -33.71 0.33 4.19
CA ALA A 463 -34.84 1.27 4.03
C ALA A 463 -35.75 0.90 2.87
N CYS A 464 -35.19 0.57 1.70
CA CYS A 464 -35.98 0.10 0.56
C CYS A 464 -36.70 -1.22 0.88
N LYS A 465 -36.00 -2.15 1.54
CA LYS A 465 -36.57 -3.46 1.88
C LYS A 465 -37.70 -3.38 2.90
N ASN A 466 -37.54 -2.61 3.98
CA ASN A 466 -38.64 -2.37 4.94
C ASN A 466 -39.87 -1.68 4.28
N CYS A 467 -39.64 -0.88 3.23
CA CYS A 467 -40.73 -0.33 2.43
C CYS A 467 -41.45 -1.41 1.59
N GLU A 468 -40.71 -2.22 0.82
CA GLU A 468 -41.27 -3.31 0.01
C GLU A 468 -41.98 -4.37 0.89
N ASP A 469 -41.38 -4.78 2.00
CA ASP A 469 -41.95 -5.73 2.98
C ASP A 469 -43.26 -5.21 3.61
N SER A 470 -43.46 -3.88 3.63
CA SER A 470 -44.69 -3.23 4.09
C SER A 470 -45.73 -2.97 2.99
N GLY A 471 -45.48 -3.42 1.76
CA GLY A 471 -46.36 -3.25 0.60
C GLY A 471 -46.29 -1.87 -0.08
N GLY A 472 -45.26 -1.07 0.21
CA GLY A 472 -44.94 0.18 -0.48
C GLY A 472 -43.98 -0.02 -1.66
N LEU A 473 -43.85 1.01 -2.51
CA LEU A 473 -42.76 1.11 -3.47
C LEU A 473 -41.67 2.04 -2.93
N CYS A 474 -40.41 1.61 -2.98
CA CYS A 474 -39.28 2.45 -2.57
C CYS A 474 -38.84 3.35 -3.74
N GLY A 475 -38.47 4.60 -3.46
CA GLY A 475 -38.06 5.59 -4.46
C GLY A 475 -37.42 6.83 -3.83
N PHE A 476 -37.28 7.89 -4.62
CA PHE A 476 -36.68 9.16 -4.19
C PHE A 476 -37.54 10.36 -4.61
N ALA A 477 -37.66 11.34 -3.72
CA ALA A 477 -38.39 12.58 -3.98
C ALA A 477 -37.48 13.62 -4.63
N GLY A 478 -37.69 13.89 -5.92
CA GLY A 478 -36.81 14.74 -6.75
C GLY A 478 -36.75 16.23 -6.40
N ALA A 479 -37.42 16.68 -5.34
CA ALA A 479 -37.27 18.04 -4.80
C ALA A 479 -36.17 18.13 -3.73
N ASP A 480 -35.99 17.06 -2.95
CA ASP A 480 -35.14 17.04 -1.75
C ASP A 480 -34.03 15.96 -1.82
N GLU A 481 -33.94 15.24 -2.94
CA GLU A 481 -33.11 14.03 -3.17
C GLU A 481 -33.24 12.95 -2.07
N SER A 482 -34.34 12.96 -1.32
CA SER A 482 -34.54 12.13 -0.14
C SER A 482 -35.28 10.81 -0.46
N PHE A 483 -34.97 9.75 0.30
CA PHE A 483 -35.64 8.46 0.17
C PHE A 483 -37.12 8.56 0.59
N ALA A 484 -38.00 8.09 -0.29
CA ALA A 484 -39.45 8.09 -0.09
C ALA A 484 -40.03 6.68 -0.33
N CYS A 485 -40.78 6.20 0.66
CA CYS A 485 -41.59 5.00 0.58
C CYS A 485 -43.02 5.40 0.17
N ILE A 486 -43.43 5.04 -1.03
CA ILE A 486 -44.72 5.39 -1.64
C ILE A 486 -45.74 4.31 -1.28
N CYS A 487 -46.73 4.66 -0.46
CA CYS A 487 -47.71 3.70 0.04
C CYS A 487 -48.99 3.68 -0.80
N ARG A 488 -49.61 2.49 -0.93
CA ARG A 488 -50.91 2.29 -1.61
C ARG A 488 -52.03 3.21 -1.09
N ASN A 489 -51.90 3.71 0.14
CA ASN A 489 -52.84 4.62 0.79
C ASN A 489 -52.67 6.09 0.34
N GLY A 490 -51.84 6.38 -0.68
CA GLY A 490 -51.64 7.73 -1.23
C GLY A 490 -50.76 8.66 -0.39
N VAL A 491 -50.05 8.12 0.61
CA VAL A 491 -49.20 8.89 1.53
C VAL A 491 -47.76 8.39 1.42
N ASN A 492 -46.82 9.30 1.18
CA ASN A 492 -45.39 8.98 1.19
C ASN A 492 -44.84 9.01 2.62
N THR A 493 -44.01 8.04 2.98
CA THR A 493 -43.30 7.96 4.26
C THR A 493 -41.79 7.83 4.03
N THR A 494 -40.99 7.79 5.10
CA THR A 494 -39.52 7.66 5.01
C THR A 494 -38.99 6.28 5.37
N ILE A 495 -39.85 5.30 5.72
CA ILE A 495 -39.41 3.97 6.19
C ILE A 495 -40.30 2.80 5.74
N ASN A 496 -41.63 2.89 5.91
CA ASN A 496 -42.58 1.82 5.65
C ASN A 496 -44.02 2.33 5.60
N CYS A 497 -44.95 1.46 5.18
CA CYS A 497 -46.36 1.76 4.94
C CYS A 497 -47.31 1.27 6.03
N PHE A 498 -46.78 0.81 7.16
CA PHE A 498 -47.59 0.51 8.34
C PHE A 498 -48.13 1.84 8.92
N VAL A 499 -49.45 1.98 8.93
CA VAL A 499 -50.13 3.27 9.16
C VAL A 499 -49.85 3.83 10.56
N ARG A 500 -49.61 5.16 10.62
CA ARG A 500 -49.27 5.90 11.84
C ARG A 500 -50.22 5.64 13.01
N GLY A 501 -49.67 5.14 14.12
CA GLY A 501 -50.08 5.54 15.46
C GLY A 501 -49.44 6.88 15.86
N TYR A 502 -50.10 7.66 16.70
CA TYR A 502 -49.69 9.01 17.09
C TYR A 502 -48.30 9.05 17.77
N ALA A 503 -47.46 10.01 17.37
CA ALA A 503 -46.13 10.23 17.96
C ALA A 503 -46.16 11.38 18.98
N TRP A 504 -45.64 11.14 20.18
CA TRP A 504 -45.29 12.19 21.16
C TRP A 504 -43.93 11.88 21.82
N SER A 505 -43.04 12.89 21.80
CA SER A 505 -41.88 13.13 22.68
C SER A 505 -40.86 12.00 22.99
N GLY A 506 -39.61 12.21 22.54
CA GLY A 506 -38.38 11.67 23.17
C GLY A 506 -37.97 10.24 22.77
N THR A 507 -36.70 9.83 22.87
CA THR A 507 -35.44 10.53 23.23
C THR A 507 -34.26 9.93 22.46
N TRP A 508 -33.04 10.44 22.69
CA TRP A 508 -31.79 10.06 22.01
C TRP A 508 -31.48 8.55 21.93
N ARG A 509 -31.33 8.08 20.68
CA ARG A 509 -30.14 7.40 20.14
C ARG A 509 -29.33 6.49 21.10
N HIS A 510 -29.60 5.18 21.05
CA HIS A 510 -28.64 4.14 21.43
C HIS A 510 -28.65 2.98 20.44
N LYS A 511 -27.51 2.72 19.78
CA LYS A 511 -27.19 1.40 19.18
C LYS A 511 -25.68 1.25 18.97
N ILE A 512 -25.04 0.57 19.90
CA ILE A 512 -23.94 -0.39 19.74
C ILE A 512 -24.02 -1.25 21.00
N GLN A 513 -24.17 -2.56 20.84
CA GLN A 513 -24.29 -3.51 21.94
C GLN A 513 -23.39 -4.69 21.58
N THR A 514 -22.18 -4.68 22.13
CA THR A 514 -21.18 -5.73 21.93
C THR A 514 -21.40 -6.88 22.90
N GLU A 515 -21.35 -8.11 22.37
CA GLU A 515 -21.27 -9.34 23.15
C GLU A 515 -20.12 -9.30 24.17
N MET A 516 -20.43 -9.45 25.45
CA MET A 516 -19.47 -9.83 26.49
C MET A 516 -20.18 -10.66 27.56
N SER A 517 -19.71 -11.88 27.78
CA SER A 517 -20.38 -12.85 28.66
C SER A 517 -20.21 -12.48 30.15
N ILE A 518 -21.30 -12.14 30.82
CA ILE A 518 -21.32 -11.74 32.24
C ILE A 518 -21.37 -12.96 33.16
N GLY A 519 -20.35 -13.82 33.05
CA GLY A 519 -20.12 -14.93 33.99
C GLY A 519 -19.05 -14.63 35.07
N GLY A 520 -18.15 -13.67 34.82
CA GLY A 520 -16.92 -13.50 35.62
C GLY A 520 -16.97 -12.49 36.78
N ILE A 521 -18.01 -11.65 36.89
CA ILE A 521 -17.96 -10.45 37.76
C ILE A 521 -18.42 -10.75 39.22
N LEU A 522 -19.21 -11.79 39.46
CA LEU A 522 -19.66 -12.15 40.82
C LEU A 522 -18.57 -12.84 41.68
N PHE A 523 -17.56 -13.45 41.07
CA PHE A 523 -16.50 -14.17 41.81
C PHE A 523 -15.45 -13.25 42.45
N LEU A 524 -15.30 -12.01 41.95
CA LEU A 524 -14.29 -11.06 42.43
C LEU A 524 -14.77 -10.18 43.60
N TRP A 525 -16.05 -10.25 43.95
CA TRP A 525 -16.63 -9.54 45.11
C TRP A 525 -16.69 -10.38 46.38
N MET A 526 -16.37 -11.68 46.31
CA MET A 526 -16.48 -12.63 47.43
C MET A 526 -15.11 -13.04 48.03
N MET A 527 -14.02 -12.41 47.59
CA MET A 527 -12.63 -12.68 48.00
C MET A 527 -11.92 -11.43 48.59
N LEU A 528 -12.70 -10.49 49.14
CA LEU A 528 -12.20 -9.28 49.82
C LEU A 528 -12.88 -9.04 51.19
N PHE A 529 -13.49 -10.08 51.77
CA PHE A 529 -14.07 -10.06 53.13
C PHE A 529 -13.91 -11.41 53.87
N ILE A 530 -12.67 -11.92 53.86
CA ILE A 530 -12.08 -12.79 54.90
C ILE A 530 -10.69 -12.22 55.19
#